data_AF-A0AAU2VHH9-F1
#
_entry.id   AF-A0AAU2VHH9-F1
#
_cell.length_a   1.000
_cell.length_b   1.000
_cell.length_c   1.000
_cell.angle_alpha   90.00
_cell.angle_beta   90.00
_cell.angle_gamma   90.00
#
_symmetry.space_group_name_H-M   'P 1'
#
loop_
_entity.id
_entity.type
_entity.pdbx_description
1 polymer ?
#
loop_
_entity_poly.entity_id
_entity_poly.type
_entity_poly.pdbx_seq_one_letter_code
_entity_poly.pdbx_strand_id
1 'polypeptide(L)'
;MKFDMGSTTLSDLGKSTDGSSSDLGTLIRQLVAAAEPLEGKFNGAGKAAFDSFKNHADEITNDLNGSLQDILGGQSGMDTAFGTGDHEQESNAHQNMSAANFDAARFGGRH
;
A
#
# COMPACT_ATOMS: atom_id res chain seq x y z
N MET A 1 -5.14 15.34 14.30
CA MET A 1 -5.86 15.82 13.08
C MET A 1 -5.04 15.65 11.80
N LYS A 2 -3.81 16.15 11.67
CA LYS A 2 -3.02 15.99 10.42
C LYS A 2 -2.48 14.56 10.21
N PHE A 3 -2.08 13.88 11.28
CA PHE A 3 -1.56 12.51 11.25
C PHE A 3 -2.67 11.47 11.03
N ASP A 4 -3.80 11.65 11.69
CA ASP A 4 -5.03 10.85 11.52
C ASP A 4 -5.61 10.92 10.09
N MET A 5 -5.50 12.09 9.44
CA MET A 5 -5.81 12.24 8.02
C MET A 5 -4.86 11.43 7.12
N GLY A 6 -3.58 11.31 7.50
CA GLY A 6 -2.58 10.55 6.74
C GLY A 6 -2.86 9.05 6.74
N SER A 7 -3.15 8.46 7.92
CA SER A 7 -3.48 7.03 8.02
C SER A 7 -4.79 6.70 7.29
N THR A 8 -5.81 7.56 7.42
CA THR A 8 -7.09 7.40 6.71
C THR A 8 -6.89 7.45 5.19
N THR A 9 -6.11 8.41 4.70
CA THR A 9 -5.84 8.56 3.25
C THR A 9 -5.07 7.36 2.70
N LEU A 10 -4.09 6.83 3.44
CA LEU A 10 -3.35 5.64 3.04
C LEU A 10 -4.25 4.39 3.03
N SER A 11 -5.12 4.23 4.03
CA SER A 11 -6.11 3.15 4.07
C SER A 11 -7.07 3.18 2.89
N ASP A 12 -7.58 4.37 2.55
CA ASP A 12 -8.50 4.55 1.41
C ASP A 12 -7.80 4.32 0.07
N LEU A 13 -6.54 4.77 -0.07
CA LEU A 13 -5.72 4.47 -1.24
C LEU A 13 -5.47 2.97 -1.36
N GLY A 14 -5.17 2.28 -0.26
CA GLY A 14 -4.99 0.82 -0.23
C GLY A 14 -6.23 0.06 -0.70
N LYS A 15 -7.43 0.42 -0.20
CA LYS A 15 -8.70 -0.17 -0.64
C LYS A 15 -9.00 0.08 -2.12
N SER A 16 -8.80 1.31 -2.59
CA SER A 16 -9.03 1.66 -4.00
C SER A 16 -8.09 0.90 -4.93
N THR A 17 -6.86 0.69 -4.48
CA THR A 17 -5.82 -0.03 -5.21
C THR A 17 -6.15 -1.53 -5.30
N ASP A 18 -6.54 -2.15 -4.20
CA ASP A 18 -6.95 -3.56 -4.15
C ASP A 18 -8.18 -3.83 -5.04
N GLY A 19 -9.21 -2.98 -4.93
CA GLY A 19 -10.39 -3.05 -5.79
C GLY A 19 -10.06 -2.93 -7.28
N SER A 20 -9.23 -1.95 -7.64
CA SER A 20 -8.80 -1.75 -9.04
C SER A 20 -7.99 -2.94 -9.57
N SER A 21 -7.19 -3.61 -8.73
CA SER A 21 -6.45 -4.82 -9.13
C SER A 21 -7.37 -5.98 -9.45
N SER A 22 -8.32 -6.24 -8.55
CA SER A 22 -9.32 -7.30 -8.72
C SER A 22 -10.13 -7.10 -10.01
N ASP A 23 -10.53 -5.85 -10.26
CA ASP A 23 -11.25 -5.48 -11.47
C ASP A 23 -10.38 -5.66 -12.73
N LEU A 24 -9.12 -5.22 -12.72
CA LEU A 24 -8.22 -5.39 -13.87
C LEU A 24 -7.97 -6.88 -14.19
N GLY A 25 -7.68 -7.70 -13.17
CA GLY A 25 -7.50 -9.13 -13.36
C GLY A 25 -8.75 -9.82 -13.88
N THR A 26 -9.93 -9.35 -13.47
CA THR A 26 -11.21 -9.84 -13.99
C THR A 26 -11.43 -9.43 -15.45
N LEU A 27 -11.14 -8.19 -15.82
CA LEU A 27 -11.22 -7.70 -17.19
C LEU A 27 -10.26 -8.44 -18.12
N ILE A 28 -9.03 -8.74 -17.67
CA ILE A 28 -8.05 -9.51 -18.46
C ILE A 28 -8.53 -10.95 -18.68
N ARG A 29 -9.05 -11.62 -17.66
CA ARG A 29 -9.66 -12.95 -17.82
C ARG A 29 -10.84 -12.94 -18.78
N GLN A 30 -11.70 -11.92 -18.70
CA GLN A 30 -12.82 -11.75 -19.63
C GLN A 30 -12.34 -11.50 -21.06
N LEU A 31 -11.29 -10.71 -21.24
CA LEU A 31 -10.68 -10.43 -22.55
C LEU A 31 -10.07 -11.69 -23.18
N VAL A 32 -9.38 -12.50 -22.39
CA VAL A 32 -8.86 -13.81 -22.80
C VAL A 32 -9.99 -14.75 -23.22
N ALA A 33 -11.03 -14.88 -22.40
CA ALA A 33 -12.18 -15.74 -22.68
C ALA A 33 -12.96 -15.27 -23.92
N ALA A 34 -13.14 -13.96 -24.09
CA ALA A 34 -13.79 -13.38 -25.27
C ALA A 34 -13.01 -13.66 -26.56
N ALA A 35 -11.69 -13.89 -26.46
CA ALA A 35 -10.83 -14.10 -27.60
C ALA A 35 -10.51 -15.59 -27.88
N GLU A 36 -10.82 -16.53 -26.99
CA GLU A 36 -10.75 -17.99 -27.26
C GLU A 36 -11.46 -18.43 -28.55
N PRO A 37 -12.68 -17.94 -28.89
CA PRO A 37 -13.35 -18.31 -30.14
C PRO A 37 -12.61 -17.83 -31.39
N LEU A 38 -11.67 -16.88 -31.25
CA LEU A 38 -10.86 -16.36 -32.34
C LEU A 38 -9.62 -17.22 -32.58
N GLU A 39 -9.14 -17.98 -31.60
CA GLU A 39 -7.96 -18.86 -31.74
C GLU A 39 -8.18 -19.91 -32.83
N GLY A 40 -9.39 -20.47 -32.93
CA GLY A 40 -9.77 -21.39 -34.02
C GLY A 40 -9.98 -20.73 -35.39
N LYS A 41 -10.00 -19.39 -35.44
CA LYS A 41 -10.12 -18.60 -36.68
C LYS A 41 -8.78 -18.04 -37.16
N PHE A 42 -7.77 -18.00 -36.30
CA PHE A 42 -6.44 -17.52 -36.63
C PHE A 42 -5.51 -18.69 -36.96
N ASN A 43 -4.88 -18.64 -38.15
CA ASN A 43 -3.85 -19.59 -38.56
C ASN A 43 -2.52 -18.85 -38.79
N GLY A 44 -1.39 -19.52 -38.54
CA GLY A 44 -0.05 -18.97 -38.76
C GLY A 44 0.24 -17.74 -37.88
N ALA A 45 0.65 -16.63 -38.50
CA ALA A 45 1.09 -15.41 -37.80
C ALA A 45 0.00 -14.80 -36.89
N GLY A 46 -1.29 -14.95 -37.23
CA GLY A 46 -2.39 -14.46 -36.41
C GLY A 46 -2.51 -15.20 -35.07
N LYS A 47 -2.28 -16.52 -35.07
CA LYS A 47 -2.25 -17.32 -33.83
C LYS A 47 -1.07 -16.92 -32.96
N ALA A 48 0.11 -16.78 -33.55
CA ALA A 48 1.31 -16.37 -32.83
C ALA A 48 1.15 -14.98 -32.17
N ALA A 49 0.53 -14.02 -32.86
CA ALA A 49 0.23 -12.71 -32.30
C ALA A 49 -0.77 -12.79 -31.14
N PHE A 50 -1.79 -13.66 -31.27
CA PHE A 50 -2.77 -13.89 -30.21
C PHE A 50 -2.16 -14.54 -28.97
N ASP A 51 -1.35 -15.58 -29.15
CA ASP A 51 -0.62 -16.26 -28.07
C ASP A 51 0.32 -15.27 -27.34
N SER A 52 1.03 -14.41 -28.10
CA SER A 52 1.86 -13.35 -27.53
C SER A 52 1.03 -12.36 -26.72
N PHE A 53 -0.13 -11.95 -27.23
CA PHE A 53 -1.04 -11.06 -26.52
C PHE A 53 -1.49 -11.65 -25.18
N LYS A 54 -1.88 -12.94 -25.13
CA LYS A 54 -2.25 -13.62 -23.88
C LYS A 54 -1.09 -13.62 -22.89
N ASN A 55 0.11 -14.01 -23.33
CA ASN A 55 1.29 -14.07 -22.47
C ASN A 55 1.61 -12.70 -21.84
N HIS A 56 1.59 -11.63 -22.65
CA HIS A 56 1.84 -10.28 -22.14
C HIS A 56 0.74 -9.82 -21.18
N ALA A 57 -0.51 -10.18 -21.42
CA ALA A 57 -1.61 -9.84 -20.54
C ALA A 57 -1.47 -10.54 -19.16
N ASP A 58 -1.07 -11.80 -19.15
CA ASP A 58 -0.78 -12.55 -17.92
C ASP A 58 0.43 -11.96 -17.17
N GLU A 59 1.49 -11.61 -17.90
CA GLU A 59 2.70 -11.00 -17.33
C GLU A 59 2.40 -9.64 -16.68
N ILE A 60 1.70 -8.75 -17.39
CA ILE A 60 1.28 -7.43 -16.86
C ILE A 60 0.37 -7.60 -15.64
N THR A 61 -0.52 -8.60 -15.64
CA THR A 61 -1.38 -8.88 -14.48
C THR A 61 -0.55 -9.28 -13.26
N ASN A 62 0.45 -10.14 -13.45
CA ASN A 62 1.33 -10.59 -12.37
C ASN A 62 2.20 -9.46 -11.84
N ASP A 63 2.82 -8.67 -12.72
CA ASP A 63 3.64 -7.51 -12.35
C ASP A 63 2.83 -6.47 -11.59
N LEU A 64 1.59 -6.21 -12.03
CA LEU A 64 0.69 -5.31 -11.34
C LEU A 64 0.39 -5.85 -9.94
N ASN A 65 -0.04 -7.10 -9.82
CA ASN A 65 -0.31 -7.72 -8.51
C ASN A 65 0.90 -7.66 -7.56
N GLY A 66 2.11 -7.95 -8.06
CA GLY A 66 3.34 -7.84 -7.27
C GLY A 66 3.61 -6.40 -6.81
N SER A 67 3.52 -5.43 -7.72
CA SER A 67 3.69 -4.02 -7.40
C SER A 67 2.68 -3.53 -6.35
N LEU A 68 1.46 -4.04 -6.39
CA LEU A 68 0.42 -3.69 -5.42
C LEU A 68 0.65 -4.34 -4.05
N GLN A 69 1.13 -5.58 -4.01
CA GLN A 69 1.56 -6.21 -2.76
C GLN A 69 2.70 -5.42 -2.10
N ASP A 70 3.66 -4.94 -2.90
CA ASP A 70 4.74 -4.08 -2.42
C ASP A 70 4.22 -2.75 -1.85
N ILE A 71 3.25 -2.11 -2.52
CA ILE A 71 2.61 -0.89 -2.02
C ILE A 71 1.88 -1.16 -0.71
N LEU A 72 1.08 -2.21 -0.62
CA LEU A 72 0.35 -2.58 0.60
C LEU A 72 1.32 -2.91 1.76
N GLY A 73 2.41 -3.62 1.47
CA GLY A 73 3.48 -3.88 2.43
C GLY A 73 4.15 -2.60 2.90
N GLY A 74 4.48 -1.68 1.99
CA GLY A 74 5.02 -0.37 2.30
C GLY A 74 4.08 0.50 3.14
N GLN A 75 2.77 0.47 2.84
CA GLN A 75 1.74 1.16 3.62
C GLN A 75 1.64 0.61 5.04
N SER A 76 1.62 -0.71 5.21
CA SER A 76 1.61 -1.34 6.54
C SER A 76 2.90 -1.04 7.32
N GLY A 77 4.04 -1.01 6.64
CA GLY A 77 5.32 -0.61 7.23
C GLY A 77 5.31 0.86 7.69
N MET A 78 4.76 1.76 6.87
CA MET A 78 4.59 3.17 7.25
C MET A 78 3.66 3.32 8.45
N ASP A 79 2.50 2.67 8.47
CA ASP A 79 1.55 2.72 9.58
C ASP A 79 2.19 2.28 10.91
N THR A 80 2.95 1.18 10.85
CA THR A 80 3.72 0.67 11.99
C THR A 80 4.79 1.67 12.44
N ALA A 81 5.56 2.23 11.49
CA ALA A 81 6.61 3.21 11.80
C ALA A 81 6.04 4.50 12.42
N PHE A 82 4.88 4.96 11.95
CA PHE A 82 4.20 6.11 12.54
C PHE A 82 3.71 5.81 13.97
N GLY A 83 3.01 4.69 14.18
CA GLY A 83 2.50 4.34 15.52
C GLY A 83 3.61 4.10 16.55
N THR A 84 4.70 3.45 16.15
CA THR A 84 5.87 3.23 17.01
C THR A 84 6.62 4.53 17.30
N GLY A 85 6.83 5.37 16.29
CA GLY A 85 7.49 6.67 16.45
C GLY A 85 6.75 7.61 17.40
N ASP A 86 5.41 7.65 17.35
CA ASP A 86 4.60 8.47 18.26
C ASP A 86 4.78 8.01 19.72
N HIS A 87 4.68 6.70 19.97
CA HIS A 87 4.86 6.14 21.32
C HIS A 87 6.29 6.34 21.85
N GLU A 88 7.30 6.20 20.99
CA GLU A 88 8.69 6.50 21.36
C GLU A 88 8.88 7.98 21.68
N GLN A 89 8.30 8.89 20.87
CA GLN A 89 8.39 10.32 21.10
C GLN A 89 7.68 10.73 22.40
N GLU A 90 6.50 10.17 22.68
CA GLU A 90 5.77 10.36 23.94
C GLU A 90 6.59 9.87 25.14
N SER A 91 7.11 8.64 25.08
CA SER A 91 7.94 8.06 26.13
C SER A 91 9.19 8.89 26.39
N ASN A 92 9.91 9.29 25.34
CA ASN A 92 11.09 10.13 25.43
C ASN A 92 10.77 11.51 26.04
N ALA A 93 9.63 12.09 25.67
CA ALA A 93 9.16 13.34 26.26
C ALA A 93 8.85 13.18 27.75
N HIS A 94 8.14 12.11 28.16
CA HIS A 94 7.87 11.82 29.56
C HIS A 94 9.13 11.55 30.39
N GLN A 95 10.10 10.84 29.82
CA GLN A 95 11.39 10.60 30.46
C GLN A 95 12.17 11.91 30.62
N ASN A 96 12.25 12.73 29.58
CA ASN A 96 12.91 14.05 29.65
C ASN A 96 12.19 15.01 30.60
N MET A 97 10.86 14.98 30.66
CA MET A 97 10.09 15.72 31.66
C MET A 97 10.34 15.20 33.08
N SER A 98 10.38 13.89 33.28
CA SER A 98 10.69 13.31 34.60
C SER A 98 12.12 13.61 35.05
N ALA A 99 13.06 13.70 34.09
CA ALA A 99 14.44 14.10 34.33
C ALA A 99 14.59 15.62 34.51
N ALA A 100 13.64 16.42 34.03
CA ALA A 100 13.59 17.84 34.31
C ALA A 100 13.24 18.02 35.81
N ASN A 101 14.21 18.51 36.57
CA ASN A 101 14.08 18.71 38.01
C ASN A 101 13.13 19.88 38.33
N PHE A 102 11.82 19.62 38.34
CA PHE A 102 10.80 20.59 38.73
C PHE A 102 10.87 20.94 40.24
N ASP A 103 11.54 20.12 41.05
CA ASP A 103 11.72 20.38 42.48
C ASP A 103 12.80 21.44 42.76
N ALA A 104 13.83 21.57 41.91
CA ALA A 104 14.78 22.70 41.97
C ALA A 104 14.17 24.03 41.50
N ALA A 105 13.02 24.00 40.81
CA ALA A 105 12.27 25.18 40.37
C ALA A 105 11.20 25.64 41.38
N ARG A 106 11.04 24.95 42.52
CA ARG A 106 10.39 25.55 43.70
C ARG A 106 11.30 26.68 44.18
N PHE A 107 11.09 27.87 43.63
CA PHE A 107 11.62 29.09 44.21
C PHE A 107 11.28 29.07 45.69
N GLY A 108 12.32 28.95 46.52
CA GLY A 108 12.18 28.99 47.95
C GLY A 108 11.38 30.24 48.31
N GLY A 109 10.20 30.02 48.87
CA GLY A 109 9.56 30.97 49.77
C GLY A 109 10.47 31.12 50.99
N ARG A 110 11.58 31.83 50.81
CA ARG A 110 12.33 32.47 51.88
C ARG A 110 11.54 33.72 52.24
N HIS A 111 10.68 33.63 53.24
CA HIS A 111 10.33 34.73 54.12
C HIS A 111 10.14 34.17 55.52
#